data_AF-A0A6I9PE14-F1
#
_entry.id   AF-A0A6I9PE14-F1
#
_cell.length_a   1.000
_cell.length_b   1.000
_cell.length_c   1.000
_cell.angle_alpha   90.00
_cell.angle_beta   90.00
_cell.angle_gamma   90.00
#
_symmetry.space_group_name_H-M   'P 1'
#
loop_
_entity.id
_entity.type
_entity.pdbx_description
1 polymer ?
#
loop_
_entity_poly.entity_id
_entity_poly.type
_entity_poly.pdbx_seq_one_letter_code
_entity_poly.pdbx_strand_id
1 'polypeptide(L)'
;PRHNHQQESNWPATEWAPDEDTRRSCQSKGKTEIECQNYIRVLLVNKTEVMSCGTNAFQPQCITREVGNLSSVLERVNGVARCPYDPRHNSTAVVTESGELYAATVIDFSGRDPVIYRSLGGMPPLRTAQYNSKWLN
;
A
#
# COMPACT_ATOMS: atom_id res chain seq x y z
N PRO A 1 -43.03 6.27 22.67
CA PRO A 1 -41.59 6.61 22.59
C PRO A 1 -40.81 5.50 21.86
N ARG A 2 -40.82 5.52 20.52
CA ARG A 2 -39.95 4.68 19.69
C ARG A 2 -38.88 5.61 19.13
N HIS A 3 -37.65 5.43 19.59
CA HIS A 3 -36.49 6.12 19.03
C HIS A 3 -36.19 5.54 17.64
N ASN A 4 -36.12 6.43 16.65
CA ASN A 4 -35.70 6.15 15.29
C ASN A 4 -34.26 5.62 15.27
N HIS A 5 -34.07 4.39 14.80
CA HIS A 5 -32.77 3.93 14.33
C HIS A 5 -32.45 4.63 13.00
N GLN A 6 -31.28 5.26 12.98
CA GLN A 6 -30.76 6.06 11.89
C GLN A 6 -30.57 5.23 10.62
N GLN A 7 -30.84 5.87 9.49
CA GLN A 7 -30.65 5.38 8.14
C GLN A 7 -29.15 5.24 7.85
N GLU A 8 -28.64 4.03 7.71
CA GLU A 8 -27.27 3.79 7.22
C GLU A 8 -27.17 4.28 5.77
N SER A 9 -26.29 5.24 5.51
CA SER A 9 -25.97 5.68 4.17
C SER A 9 -25.17 4.58 3.45
N ASN A 10 -25.68 4.07 2.33
CA ASN A 10 -24.95 3.14 1.45
C ASN A 10 -23.76 3.84 0.78
N TRP A 11 -22.62 3.91 1.47
CA TRP A 11 -21.36 4.38 0.88
C TRP A 11 -20.72 3.27 0.04
N PRO A 12 -20.19 3.56 -1.17
CA PRO A 12 -19.51 2.55 -1.97
C PRO A 12 -18.26 2.01 -1.26
N ALA A 13 -18.12 0.68 -1.22
CA ALA A 13 -16.98 -0.02 -0.63
C ALA A 13 -16.41 -1.05 -1.63
N THR A 14 -15.13 -1.41 -1.45
CA THR A 14 -14.45 -2.42 -2.28
C THR A 14 -13.63 -3.34 -1.38
N GLU A 15 -13.63 -4.63 -1.71
CA GLU A 15 -12.85 -5.64 -1.01
C GLU A 15 -11.55 -5.92 -1.77
N TRP A 16 -10.46 -6.07 -1.02
CA TRP A 16 -9.15 -6.37 -1.61
C TRP A 16 -8.34 -7.27 -0.67
N ALA A 17 -8.73 -8.53 -0.57
CA ALA A 17 -7.99 -9.56 0.14
C ALA A 17 -6.80 -10.08 -0.70
N PRO A 18 -5.74 -10.61 -0.06
CA PRO A 18 -4.72 -11.40 -0.76
C PRO A 18 -5.34 -12.71 -1.27
N ASP A 19 -4.79 -13.26 -2.35
CA ASP A 19 -5.13 -14.61 -2.78
C ASP A 19 -4.59 -15.68 -1.81
N GLU A 20 -5.15 -16.88 -1.88
CA GLU A 20 -4.83 -17.99 -0.98
C GLU A 20 -3.36 -18.43 -1.05
N ASP A 21 -2.73 -18.38 -2.22
CA ASP A 21 -1.33 -18.78 -2.37
C ASP A 21 -0.39 -17.75 -1.73
N THR A 22 -0.70 -16.47 -1.89
CA THR A 22 0.01 -15.37 -1.21
C THR A 22 -0.13 -15.49 0.31
N ARG A 23 -1.34 -15.77 0.83
CA ARG A 23 -1.57 -16.03 2.26
C ARG A 23 -0.75 -17.21 2.77
N ARG A 24 -0.76 -18.35 2.05
CA ARG A 24 0.01 -19.55 2.40
C ARG A 24 1.51 -19.29 2.39
N SER A 25 2.00 -18.54 1.40
CA SER A 25 3.42 -18.15 1.31
C SER A 25 3.86 -17.27 2.47
N CYS A 26 2.99 -16.37 2.94
CA CYS A 26 3.23 -15.56 4.13
C CYS A 26 3.32 -16.43 5.40
N GLN A 27 2.38 -17.36 5.58
CA GLN A 27 2.35 -18.24 6.76
C GLN A 27 3.52 -19.22 6.78
N SER A 28 3.94 -19.76 5.62
CA SER A 28 5.10 -20.65 5.53
C SER A 28 6.42 -19.96 5.90
N LYS A 29 6.46 -18.61 5.87
CA LYS A 29 7.57 -17.78 6.38
C LYS A 29 7.43 -17.44 7.87
N GLY A 30 6.50 -18.06 8.60
CA GLY A 30 6.35 -17.96 10.05
C GLY A 30 5.50 -16.79 10.55
N LYS A 31 4.70 -16.16 9.68
CA LYS A 31 3.75 -15.10 10.06
C LYS A 31 2.41 -15.69 10.47
N THR A 32 1.71 -15.00 11.37
CA THR A 32 0.38 -15.41 11.84
C THR A 32 -0.71 -15.18 10.79
N GLU A 33 -1.86 -15.84 10.93
CA GLU A 33 -3.00 -15.64 10.04
C GLU A 33 -3.47 -14.17 10.00
N ILE A 34 -3.43 -13.49 11.14
CA ILE A 34 -3.78 -12.06 11.26
C ILE A 34 -2.76 -11.22 10.49
N GLU A 35 -1.47 -11.47 10.65
CA GLU A 35 -0.42 -10.77 9.91
C GLU A 35 -0.52 -10.99 8.39
N CYS A 36 -0.97 -12.16 7.95
CA CYS A 36 -1.11 -12.54 6.54
C CYS A 36 -2.42 -12.07 5.88
N GLN A 37 -2.82 -10.84 6.17
CA GLN A 37 -3.94 -10.15 5.50
C GLN A 37 -3.43 -8.98 4.65
N ASN A 38 -4.32 -8.36 3.89
CA ASN A 38 -4.00 -7.13 3.18
C ASN A 38 -4.40 -5.91 4.03
N TYR A 39 -3.41 -5.23 4.60
CA TYR A 39 -3.61 -4.00 5.34
C TYR A 39 -3.28 -2.82 4.45
N ILE A 40 -4.24 -1.92 4.23
CA ILE A 40 -4.01 -0.70 3.44
C ILE A 40 -3.14 0.26 4.26
N ARG A 41 -1.98 0.64 3.70
CA ARG A 41 -0.98 1.52 4.36
C ARG A 41 -0.68 2.79 3.59
N VAL A 42 -1.09 2.85 2.32
CA VAL A 42 -1.03 4.05 1.49
C VAL A 42 -2.37 4.23 0.81
N LEU A 43 -2.90 5.45 0.86
CA LEU A 43 -4.10 5.87 0.15
C LEU A 43 -3.89 7.30 -0.33
N LEU A 44 -3.78 7.48 -1.65
CA LEU A 44 -3.49 8.75 -2.29
C LEU A 44 -4.54 9.03 -3.35
N VAL A 45 -5.02 10.27 -3.42
CA VAL A 45 -5.94 10.72 -4.47
C VAL A 45 -5.18 11.65 -5.40
N ASN A 46 -5.26 11.37 -6.70
CA ASN A 46 -4.74 12.23 -7.75
C ASN A 46 -5.84 12.46 -8.79
N LYS A 47 -6.38 13.68 -8.87
CA LYS A 47 -7.50 14.04 -9.75
C LYS A 47 -8.71 13.13 -9.52
N THR A 48 -9.02 12.25 -10.47
CA THR A 48 -10.16 11.32 -10.44
C THR A 48 -9.74 9.89 -10.09
N GLU A 49 -8.47 9.68 -9.75
CA GLU A 49 -7.91 8.37 -9.44
C GLU A 49 -7.53 8.28 -7.97
N VAL A 50 -7.72 7.10 -7.40
CA VAL A 50 -7.26 6.74 -6.06
C VAL A 50 -6.25 5.60 -6.17
N MET A 51 -5.02 5.86 -5.73
CA MET A 51 -4.00 4.84 -5.56
C MET A 51 -4.04 4.32 -4.12
N SER A 52 -4.23 3.02 -3.98
CA SER A 52 -4.18 2.32 -2.70
C SER A 52 -3.05 1.31 -2.72
N CYS A 53 -2.23 1.26 -1.67
CA CYS A 53 -1.26 0.18 -1.48
C CYS A 53 -1.49 -0.53 -0.16
N GLY A 54 -1.34 -1.85 -0.19
CA GLY A 54 -1.48 -2.67 0.99
C GLY A 54 -0.38 -3.71 1.11
N THR A 55 -0.22 -4.23 2.33
CA THR A 55 0.80 -5.22 2.68
C THR A 55 0.64 -6.53 1.91
N ASN A 56 -0.59 -6.85 1.50
CA ASN A 56 -0.99 -8.02 0.73
C ASN A 56 -0.28 -9.30 1.23
N ALA A 57 -0.48 -9.60 2.52
CA ALA A 57 0.17 -10.72 3.21
C ALA A 57 1.70 -10.75 2.99
N PHE A 58 2.39 -9.67 3.36
CA PHE A 58 3.84 -9.54 3.18
C PHE A 58 4.30 -9.71 1.70
N GLN A 59 3.46 -9.32 0.75
CA GLN A 59 3.82 -9.16 -0.65
C GLN A 59 3.22 -7.85 -1.20
N PRO A 60 3.78 -6.68 -0.80
CA PRO A 60 3.16 -5.39 -1.02
C PRO A 60 2.75 -5.14 -2.46
N GLN A 61 1.54 -4.63 -2.66
CA GLN A 61 0.97 -4.33 -3.96
C GLN A 61 0.28 -2.97 -3.91
N CYS A 62 0.22 -2.27 -5.04
CA CYS A 62 -0.58 -1.06 -5.21
C CYS A 62 -1.58 -1.24 -6.35
N ILE A 63 -2.75 -0.63 -6.19
CA ILE A 63 -3.82 -0.59 -7.18
C ILE A 63 -4.32 0.84 -7.33
N THR A 64 -4.43 1.29 -8.58
CA THR A 64 -5.11 2.54 -8.94
C THR A 64 -6.53 2.24 -9.41
N ARG A 65 -7.51 2.98 -8.89
CA ARG A 65 -8.93 2.88 -9.25
C ARG A 65 -9.51 4.26 -9.54
N GLU A 66 -10.66 4.30 -10.20
CA GLU A 66 -11.41 5.54 -10.37
C GLU A 66 -12.19 5.88 -9.09
N VAL A 67 -12.15 7.12 -8.63
CA VAL A 67 -12.86 7.58 -7.41
C VAL A 67 -14.38 7.36 -7.54
N GLY A 68 -14.94 7.53 -8.74
CA GLY A 68 -16.36 7.31 -9.01
C GLY A 68 -16.77 5.83 -9.14
N ASN A 69 -15.80 4.91 -9.29
CA ASN A 69 -16.04 3.49 -9.46
C ASN A 69 -14.90 2.65 -8.85
N LEU A 70 -14.97 2.40 -7.53
CA LEU A 70 -13.99 1.62 -6.77
C LEU A 70 -13.96 0.12 -7.13
N SER A 71 -14.80 -0.34 -8.05
CA SER A 71 -14.73 -1.69 -8.61
C SER A 71 -13.83 -1.76 -9.85
N SER A 72 -13.60 -0.63 -10.52
CA SER A 72 -12.76 -0.54 -11.72
C SER A 72 -11.28 -0.40 -11.33
N VAL A 73 -10.48 -1.43 -11.64
CA VAL A 73 -9.03 -1.40 -11.46
C VAL A 73 -8.39 -0.90 -12.75
N LEU A 74 -7.76 0.27 -12.69
CA LEU A 74 -7.08 0.90 -13.81
C LEU A 74 -5.65 0.37 -13.97
N GLU A 75 -4.94 0.21 -12.85
CA GLU A 75 -3.55 -0.23 -12.84
C GLU A 75 -3.24 -1.08 -11.60
N ARG A 76 -2.35 -2.05 -11.76
CA ARG A 76 -1.72 -2.79 -10.67
C ARG A 76 -0.22 -2.69 -10.80
N VAL A 77 0.45 -2.28 -9.73
CA VAL A 77 1.91 -2.17 -9.70
C VAL A 77 2.47 -2.81 -8.44
N ASN A 78 3.74 -3.20 -8.53
CA ASN A 78 4.48 -3.72 -7.39
C ASN A 78 4.54 -2.66 -6.26
N GLY A 79 4.29 -3.08 -5.01
CA GLY A 79 4.28 -2.19 -3.84
C GLY A 79 5.60 -2.11 -3.08
N VAL A 80 6.63 -2.87 -3.49
CA VAL A 80 7.99 -2.79 -2.93
C VAL A 80 8.52 -1.36 -3.02
N ALA A 81 9.10 -0.87 -1.93
CA ALA A 81 9.55 0.51 -1.72
C ALA A 81 8.44 1.57 -1.69
N ARG A 82 7.17 1.19 -1.82
CA ARG A 82 5.99 2.08 -1.81
C ARG A 82 5.09 1.84 -0.61
N CYS A 83 5.00 0.58 -0.18
CA CYS A 83 4.20 0.11 0.93
C CYS A 83 4.99 -0.92 1.73
N PRO A 84 4.91 -0.93 3.07
CA PRO A 84 5.63 -1.90 3.89
C PRO A 84 5.08 -3.32 3.70
N TYR A 85 5.94 -4.30 4.00
CA TYR A 85 5.57 -5.71 4.11
C TYR A 85 4.77 -6.00 5.38
N ASP A 86 5.26 -5.49 6.51
CA ASP A 86 4.64 -5.71 7.82
C ASP A 86 3.59 -4.62 8.10
N PRO A 87 2.36 -4.97 8.50
CA PRO A 87 1.31 -3.99 8.79
C PRO A 87 1.63 -3.05 9.95
N ARG A 88 2.58 -3.42 10.82
CA ARG A 88 3.02 -2.61 11.96
C ARG A 88 4.08 -1.57 11.59
N HIS A 89 4.69 -1.68 10.40
CA HIS A 89 5.66 -0.68 9.96
C HIS A 89 4.96 0.60 9.53
N ASN A 90 5.59 1.72 9.88
CA ASN A 90 5.15 3.03 9.44
C ASN A 90 5.62 3.28 8.01
N SER A 91 4.81 4.05 7.29
CA SER A 91 5.16 4.53 5.96
C SER A 91 4.52 5.89 5.70
N THR A 92 5.18 6.69 4.88
CA THR A 92 4.64 7.95 4.36
C THR A 92 4.74 7.91 2.86
N ALA A 93 3.73 8.43 2.16
CA ALA A 93 3.77 8.56 0.71
C ALA A 93 3.06 9.85 0.26
N VAL A 94 3.49 10.38 -0.88
CA VAL A 94 2.88 11.53 -1.55
C VAL A 94 3.00 11.36 -3.06
N VAL A 95 1.99 11.80 -3.79
CA VAL A 95 1.98 11.87 -5.25
C VAL A 95 2.06 13.32 -5.70
N THR A 96 2.89 13.62 -6.69
CA THR A 96 2.99 14.95 -7.28
C THR A 96 1.92 15.17 -8.34
N GLU A 97 1.70 16.41 -8.76
CA GLU A 97 0.81 16.74 -9.90
C GLU A 97 1.27 16.10 -11.22
N SER A 98 2.59 15.89 -11.38
CA SER A 98 3.21 15.17 -12.49
C SER A 98 3.06 13.65 -12.42
N GLY A 99 2.50 13.11 -11.34
CA GLY A 99 2.26 11.68 -11.15
C GLY A 99 3.48 10.89 -10.62
N GLU A 100 4.51 11.57 -10.11
CA GLU A 100 5.61 10.92 -9.39
C GLU A 100 5.16 10.54 -7.98
N LEU A 101 5.45 9.31 -7.57
CA LEU A 101 5.22 8.81 -6.22
C LEU A 101 6.52 8.87 -5.43
N TYR A 102 6.49 9.60 -4.32
CA TYR A 102 7.53 9.58 -3.30
C TYR A 102 7.01 8.79 -2.10
N ALA A 103 7.78 7.83 -1.62
CA ALA A 103 7.43 7.00 -0.48
C ALA A 103 8.63 6.79 0.45
N ALA A 104 8.37 6.76 1.74
CA ALA A 104 9.32 6.39 2.77
C ALA A 104 8.78 5.17 3.53
N THR A 105 9.51 4.06 3.50
CA THR A 105 9.12 2.77 4.09
C THR A 105 10.36 1.87 4.25
N VAL A 106 10.16 0.59 4.59
CA VAL A 106 11.16 -0.46 4.45
C VAL A 106 10.89 -1.29 3.19
N ILE A 107 11.95 -1.65 2.46
CA ILE A 107 11.84 -2.32 1.15
C ILE A 107 11.92 -3.85 1.23
N ASP A 108 12.31 -4.41 2.37
CA ASP A 108 12.54 -5.84 2.53
C ASP A 108 11.65 -6.49 3.59
N PHE A 109 11.50 -7.82 3.50
CA PHE A 109 10.67 -8.60 4.43
C PHE A 109 11.15 -8.50 5.88
N SER A 110 12.46 -8.30 6.10
CA SER A 110 13.04 -8.25 7.45
C SER A 110 12.90 -6.87 8.11
N GLY A 111 12.53 -5.84 7.36
CA GLY A 111 12.38 -4.47 7.85
C GLY A 111 13.69 -3.76 8.17
N ARG A 112 14.79 -4.16 7.53
CA ARG A 112 16.16 -3.65 7.83
C ARG A 112 16.68 -2.67 6.80
N ASP A 113 16.03 -2.55 5.64
CA ASP A 113 16.44 -1.62 4.59
C ASP A 113 15.40 -0.48 4.48
N PRO A 114 15.52 0.57 5.33
CA PRO A 114 14.69 1.76 5.19
C PRO A 114 15.08 2.54 3.92
N VAL A 115 14.08 3.10 3.26
CA VAL A 115 14.26 3.76 1.97
C VAL A 115 13.37 4.99 1.86
N ILE A 116 13.91 6.08 1.29
CA ILE A 116 13.10 7.09 0.61
C ILE A 116 13.23 6.82 -0.88
N TYR A 117 12.09 6.60 -1.53
CA TYR A 117 11.99 6.11 -2.89
C TYR A 117 11.11 7.03 -3.74
N ARG A 118 11.58 7.35 -4.94
CA ARG A 118 10.78 8.00 -5.99
C ARG A 118 10.57 7.04 -7.13
N SER A 119 9.34 6.91 -7.60
CA SER A 119 8.99 6.12 -8.79
C SER A 119 7.79 6.71 -9.52
N LEU A 120 7.38 6.09 -10.64
CA LEU A 120 6.30 6.60 -11.50
C LEU A 120 6.65 7.97 -12.12
N GLY A 121 5.70 8.62 -12.80
CA GLY A 121 5.89 9.97 -13.35
C GLY A 121 6.90 10.08 -14.50
N GLY A 122 7.16 9.00 -15.23
CA GLY A 122 8.00 9.00 -16.46
C GLY A 122 9.52 9.11 -16.23
N MET A 123 9.97 9.44 -15.01
CA MET A 123 11.38 9.53 -14.67
C MET A 123 11.93 8.20 -14.13
N PRO A 124 13.25 7.94 -14.27
CA PRO A 124 13.87 6.77 -13.64
C PRO A 124 13.67 6.78 -12.12
N PRO A 125 13.43 5.60 -11.51
CA PRO A 125 13.30 5.51 -10.07
C PRO A 125 14.58 5.93 -9.35
N LEU A 126 14.43 6.55 -8.19
CA LEU A 126 15.53 6.95 -7.32
C LEU A 126 15.32 6.39 -5.92
N ARG A 127 16.40 6.03 -5.24
CA ARG A 127 16.38 5.62 -3.84
C ARG A 127 17.53 6.23 -3.06
N THR A 128 17.37 6.33 -1.74
CA THR A 128 18.49 6.58 -0.81
C THR A 128 19.51 5.44 -0.86
N ALA A 129 20.78 5.77 -0.53
CA ALA A 129 21.87 4.80 -0.49
C ALA A 129 21.58 3.67 0.50
N GLN A 130 21.73 2.42 0.04
CA GLN A 130 21.45 1.23 0.83
C GLN A 130 22.51 1.03 1.92
N TYR A 131 22.08 0.61 3.11
CA TYR A 131 22.97 0.28 4.25
C TYR A 131 23.96 1.40 4.62
N ASN A 132 23.54 2.66 4.45
CA ASN A 132 24.37 3.83 4.75
C ASN A 132 23.71 4.67 5.85
N SER A 133 24.21 4.53 7.08
CA SER A 133 23.69 5.24 8.26
C SER A 133 23.88 6.75 8.22
N LYS A 134 24.71 7.27 7.30
CA LYS A 134 24.79 8.73 7.06
C LYS A 134 23.59 9.28 6.30
N TRP A 135 22.80 8.41 5.67
CA TRP A 135 21.58 8.77 4.94
C TRP A 135 20.34 8.49 5.79
N LEU A 136 20.19 7.25 6.26
CA LEU A 136 19.07 6.79 7.09
C LEU A 136 19.58 5.80 8.12
N ASN A 137 19.19 5.96 9.38
CA ASN A 137 19.61 5.12 10.52
C ASN A 137 18.39 4.63 11.31
#